data_AF-A0A7J6W891-F1
#
_entry.id   AF-A0A7J6W891-F1
#
_cell.length_a   1.000
_cell.length_b   1.000
_cell.length_c   1.000
_cell.angle_alpha   90.00
_cell.angle_beta   90.00
_cell.angle_gamma   90.00
#
_symmetry.space_group_name_H-M   'P 1'
#
loop_
_entity.id
_entity.type
_entity.pdbx_description
1 polymer ?
#
loop_
_entity_poly.entity_id
_entity_poly.type
_entity_poly.pdbx_seq_one_letter_code
_entity_poly.pdbx_strand_id
1 'polypeptide(L)'
;MTNGVESSHLSRHTLISIIYERARDKDKSVFAHARWERDVQKWDVKYRDNLYEWEEEEMNNLKVKLEEEQISEDDDIWKWKGGQSGDFSVASFYEKINGNRGVENFPKTLIWGIDIPYKVKIFVWVLIWERTHLLLID
;
A
#
# COMPACT_ATOMS: atom_id res chain seq x y z
N MET A 1 -39.12 10.53 -6.65
CA MET A 1 -38.97 9.35 -7.53
C MET A 1 -38.20 9.76 -8.78
N THR A 2 -36.88 9.91 -8.64
CA THR A 2 -35.85 10.23 -9.65
C THR A 2 -34.55 10.20 -8.83
N ASN A 3 -33.54 9.33 -8.98
CA ASN A 3 -33.01 8.58 -10.11
C ASN A 3 -32.34 7.31 -9.56
N GLY A 4 -32.88 6.13 -9.86
CA GLY A 4 -32.25 4.83 -9.53
C GLY A 4 -31.37 4.28 -10.66
N VAL A 5 -31.09 5.07 -11.69
CA VAL A 5 -30.55 4.59 -12.98
C VAL A 5 -29.13 5.11 -13.26
N GLU A 6 -28.61 6.10 -12.54
CA GLU A 6 -27.28 6.68 -12.83
C GLU A 6 -26.11 5.99 -12.13
N SER A 7 -26.35 5.17 -11.10
CA SER A 7 -25.29 4.59 -10.26
C SER A 7 -24.70 3.27 -10.78
N SER A 8 -25.32 2.59 -11.76
CA SER A 8 -24.83 1.31 -12.28
C SER A 8 -23.54 1.39 -13.12
N HIS A 9 -23.04 2.61 -13.39
CA HIS A 9 -21.89 2.84 -14.26
C HIS A 9 -20.62 3.31 -13.54
N LEU A 10 -20.72 3.69 -12.26
CA LEU A 10 -19.57 4.21 -11.53
C LEU A 10 -18.84 3.07 -10.82
N SER A 11 -17.54 2.93 -11.12
CA SER A 11 -16.65 2.02 -10.39
C SER A 11 -16.59 2.40 -8.91
N ARG A 12 -16.43 1.41 -8.02
CA ARG A 12 -16.27 1.63 -6.56
C ARG A 12 -15.18 2.65 -6.24
N HIS A 13 -14.07 2.61 -6.99
CA HIS A 13 -12.99 3.58 -6.85
C HIS A 13 -13.46 5.02 -7.14
N THR A 14 -14.32 5.20 -8.14
CA THR A 14 -14.91 6.49 -8.48
C THR A 14 -15.84 6.97 -7.37
N LEU A 15 -16.65 6.08 -6.78
CA LEU A 15 -17.53 6.41 -5.67
C LEU A 15 -16.75 6.81 -4.41
N ILE A 16 -15.71 6.07 -4.03
CA ILE A 16 -14.84 6.42 -2.89
C ILE A 16 -14.18 7.79 -3.10
N SER A 17 -13.67 8.05 -4.30
CA SER A 17 -13.08 9.35 -4.63
C SER A 17 -14.10 10.49 -4.53
N ILE A 18 -15.32 10.28 -5.01
CA ILE A 18 -16.41 11.26 -4.91
C ILE A 18 -16.81 11.52 -3.44
N ILE A 19 -16.92 10.46 -2.63
CA ILE A 19 -17.23 10.57 -1.19
C ILE A 19 -16.13 11.37 -0.47
N TYR A 20 -14.85 11.07 -0.76
CA TYR A 20 -13.72 11.85 -0.24
C TYR A 20 -13.83 13.31 -0.68
N GLU A 21 -14.17 13.58 -1.94
CA GLU A 21 -14.32 14.95 -2.43
C GLU A 21 -15.36 15.78 -1.67
N ARG A 22 -16.42 15.12 -1.18
CA ARG A 22 -17.45 15.76 -0.36
C ARG A 22 -17.12 15.85 1.11
N ALA A 23 -16.06 15.20 1.59
CA ALA A 23 -15.62 15.31 2.98
C ALA A 23 -15.25 16.76 3.32
N ARG A 24 -15.64 17.19 4.51
CA ARG A 24 -15.39 18.55 5.00
C ARG A 24 -13.96 18.74 5.47
N ASP A 25 -13.46 17.79 6.26
CA ASP A 25 -12.15 17.87 6.90
C ASP A 25 -11.17 16.89 6.23
N LYS A 26 -10.79 17.19 4.98
CA LYS A 26 -9.88 16.36 4.15
C LYS A 26 -8.44 16.33 4.67
N ASP A 27 -8.07 17.32 5.47
CA ASP A 27 -6.72 17.55 5.94
C ASP A 27 -6.45 16.83 7.28
N LYS A 28 -7.45 16.15 7.82
CA LYS A 28 -7.35 15.40 9.08
C LYS A 28 -6.99 13.94 8.81
N SER A 29 -6.26 13.34 9.74
CA SER A 29 -6.00 11.90 9.73
C SER A 29 -7.30 11.12 9.86
N VAL A 30 -7.31 9.88 9.36
CA VAL A 30 -8.45 8.96 9.53
C VAL A 30 -8.74 8.74 11.02
N PHE A 31 -7.70 8.65 11.85
CA PHE A 31 -7.83 8.53 13.30
C PHE A 31 -8.63 9.69 13.93
N ALA A 32 -8.47 10.92 13.45
CA ALA A 32 -9.21 12.08 13.98
C ALA A 32 -10.73 12.03 13.69
N HIS A 33 -11.17 11.17 12.77
CA HIS A 33 -12.58 10.90 12.49
C HIS A 33 -13.13 9.68 13.26
N ALA A 34 -12.26 8.93 13.96
CA ALA A 34 -12.66 7.85 14.82
C ALA A 34 -13.06 8.39 16.21
N ARG A 35 -14.20 7.95 16.70
CA ARG A 35 -14.72 8.26 18.04
C ARG A 35 -15.01 6.94 18.75
N TRP A 36 -14.55 6.83 19.99
CA TRP A 36 -14.85 5.66 20.81
C TRP A 36 -16.05 5.93 21.71
N GLU A 37 -17.11 5.15 21.55
CA GLU A 37 -18.31 5.20 22.39
C GLU A 37 -18.55 3.83 23.01
N ARG A 38 -18.38 3.71 24.34
CA ARG A 38 -18.56 2.44 25.08
C ARG A 38 -17.77 1.29 24.45
N ASP A 39 -16.49 1.53 24.16
CA ASP A 39 -15.57 0.59 23.51
C ASP A 39 -15.94 0.18 22.07
N VAL A 40 -16.93 0.84 21.47
CA VAL A 40 -17.27 0.69 20.05
C VAL A 40 -16.69 1.87 19.28
N GLN A 41 -15.88 1.57 18.27
CA GLN A 41 -15.39 2.57 17.31
C GLN A 41 -16.56 3.05 16.45
N LYS A 42 -16.73 4.35 16.37
CA LYS A 42 -17.70 5.04 15.51
C LYS A 42 -17.00 6.06 14.64
N TRP A 43 -17.55 6.25 13.45
CA TRP A 43 -17.00 7.13 12.43
C TRP A 43 -17.79 8.44 12.37
N ASP A 44 -17.18 9.56 12.75
CA ASP A 44 -17.75 10.92 12.72
C ASP A 44 -17.20 11.72 11.54
N VAL A 45 -17.41 11.22 10.32
CA VAL A 45 -17.00 11.90 9.10
C VAL A 45 -18.06 12.93 8.71
N LYS A 46 -17.64 14.19 8.57
CA LYS A 46 -18.51 15.30 8.17
C LYS A 46 -18.42 15.54 6.68
N TYR A 47 -19.56 15.69 6.03
CA TYR A 47 -19.66 16.02 4.61
C TYR A 47 -20.16 17.44 4.40
N ARG A 48 -19.86 18.02 3.24
CA ARG A 48 -20.35 19.36 2.84
C ARG A 48 -21.84 19.33 2.54
N ASP A 49 -22.30 18.24 1.94
CA ASP A 49 -23.68 17.95 1.57
C ASP A 49 -24.05 16.52 2.00
N ASN A 50 -25.35 16.22 2.02
CA ASN A 50 -25.80 14.85 2.27
C ASN A 50 -25.30 13.91 1.16
N LEU A 51 -24.85 12.72 1.56
CA LEU A 51 -24.55 11.65 0.63
C LEU A 51 -25.84 11.12 0.00
N TYR A 52 -25.76 10.67 -1.25
CA TYR A 52 -26.83 9.87 -1.84
C TYR A 52 -26.85 8.45 -1.23
N GLU A 53 -27.98 7.75 -1.36
CA GLU A 53 -28.14 6.39 -0.80
C GLU A 53 -27.00 5.43 -1.21
N TRP A 54 -26.57 5.48 -2.47
CA TRP A 54 -25.47 4.64 -2.98
C TRP A 54 -24.08 5.06 -2.47
N GLU A 55 -23.89 6.33 -2.15
CA GLU A 55 -22.64 6.83 -1.55
C GLU A 55 -22.58 6.47 -0.07
N GLU A 56 -23.73 6.50 0.60
CA GLU A 56 -23.85 6.05 1.98
C GLU A 56 -23.57 4.55 2.10
N GLU A 57 -24.06 3.72 1.17
CA GLU A 57 -23.73 2.29 1.10
C GLU A 57 -22.22 2.07 0.95
N GLU A 58 -21.55 2.75 0.01
CA GLU A 58 -20.11 2.61 -0.16
C GLU A 58 -19.32 3.16 1.04
N MET A 59 -19.80 4.21 1.70
CA MET A 59 -19.20 4.70 2.94
C MET A 59 -19.35 3.68 4.07
N ASN A 60 -20.51 3.04 4.20
CA ASN A 60 -20.71 1.99 5.21
C ASN A 60 -19.82 0.77 4.94
N ASN A 61 -19.67 0.38 3.67
CA ASN A 61 -18.72 -0.66 3.25
C ASN A 61 -17.27 -0.29 3.63
N LEU A 62 -16.90 0.99 3.51
CA LEU A 62 -15.59 1.48 3.93
C LEU A 62 -15.43 1.44 5.46
N LYS A 63 -16.44 1.88 6.23
CA LYS A 63 -16.41 1.85 7.70
C LYS A 63 -16.20 0.44 8.24
N VAL A 64 -16.91 -0.55 7.69
CA VAL A 64 -16.76 -1.96 8.06
C VAL A 64 -15.32 -2.43 7.86
N LYS A 65 -14.70 -2.09 6.72
CA LYS A 65 -13.28 -2.43 6.48
C LYS A 65 -12.34 -1.73 7.44
N LEU A 66 -12.62 -0.47 7.77
CA LEU A 66 -11.78 0.27 8.71
C LEU A 66 -11.92 -0.23 10.16
N GLU A 67 -13.05 -0.85 10.52
CA GLU A 67 -13.25 -1.51 11.81
C GLU A 67 -12.45 -2.83 11.93
N GLU A 68 -12.14 -3.49 10.81
CA GLU A 68 -11.25 -4.66 10.79
C GLU A 68 -9.78 -4.28 11.04
N GLU A 69 -9.43 -3.01 10.83
CA GLU A 69 -8.06 -2.50 10.97
C GLU A 69 -7.85 -1.82 12.33
N GLN A 70 -6.68 -2.04 12.92
CA GLN A 70 -6.26 -1.34 14.14
C GLN A 70 -5.71 0.03 13.75
N ILE A 71 -6.47 1.09 14.02
CA ILE A 71 -6.08 2.46 13.67
C ILE A 71 -5.44 3.11 14.88
N SER A 72 -4.24 3.66 14.71
CA SER A 72 -3.54 4.44 15.73
C SER A 72 -3.24 5.84 15.23
N GLU A 73 -2.73 6.69 16.13
CA GLU A 73 -2.22 8.03 15.80
C GLU A 73 -0.76 7.97 15.31
N ASP A 74 -0.15 6.78 15.27
CA ASP A 74 1.22 6.60 14.81
C ASP A 74 1.34 6.81 13.29
N ASP A 75 2.57 6.95 12.81
CA ASP A 75 2.86 7.06 11.38
C ASP A 75 2.36 5.82 10.61
N ASP A 76 1.83 6.05 9.41
CA ASP A 76 1.34 4.99 8.53
C ASP A 76 2.46 3.99 8.20
N ILE A 77 2.17 2.70 8.42
CA ILE A 77 3.07 1.59 8.06
C ILE A 77 2.50 0.76 6.92
N TRP A 78 3.38 0.38 6.00
CA TRP A 78 3.02 -0.50 4.89
C TRP A 78 2.83 -1.93 5.41
N LYS A 79 1.60 -2.42 5.35
CA LYS A 79 1.26 -3.83 5.61
C LYS A 79 1.19 -4.63 4.32
N TRP A 80 1.60 -5.88 4.35
CA TRP A 80 1.52 -6.80 3.22
C TRP A 80 1.48 -8.26 3.66
N LYS A 81 0.92 -9.14 2.84
CA LYS A 81 0.77 -10.58 3.15
C LYS A 81 2.00 -11.42 2.81
N GLY A 82 3.11 -10.79 2.42
CA GLY A 82 4.29 -11.48 1.90
C GLY A 82 5.28 -11.92 2.98
N GLY A 83 5.35 -11.20 4.10
CA GLY A 83 6.29 -11.45 5.20
C GLY A 83 5.61 -12.07 6.43
N GLN A 84 6.40 -12.69 7.30
CA GLN A 84 5.91 -13.38 8.50
C GLN A 84 5.34 -12.41 9.55
N SER A 85 5.85 -11.18 9.64
CA SER A 85 5.35 -10.14 10.55
C SER A 85 4.15 -9.36 10.01
N GLY A 86 3.82 -9.49 8.72
CA GLY A 86 2.82 -8.67 8.05
C GLY A 86 3.29 -7.24 7.70
N ASP A 87 4.48 -6.83 8.15
CA ASP A 87 5.09 -5.54 7.79
C ASP A 87 5.86 -5.66 6.48
N PHE A 88 5.74 -4.62 5.65
CA PHE A 88 6.50 -4.53 4.43
C PHE A 88 7.96 -4.19 4.73
N SER A 89 8.85 -4.96 4.13
CA SER A 89 10.25 -4.59 4.01
C SER A 89 10.74 -4.94 2.62
N VAL A 90 11.67 -4.15 2.09
CA VAL A 90 12.29 -4.43 0.79
C VAL A 90 12.90 -5.83 0.78
N ALA A 91 13.56 -6.23 1.88
CA ALA A 91 14.14 -7.56 2.03
C ALA A 91 13.08 -8.68 1.87
N SER A 92 12.00 -8.61 2.64
CA SER A 92 10.94 -9.62 2.60
C SER A 92 10.22 -9.64 1.23
N PHE A 93 10.03 -8.48 0.60
CA PHE A 93 9.55 -8.35 -0.78
C PHE A 93 10.44 -9.11 -1.77
N TYR A 94 11.75 -8.84 -1.75
CA TYR A 94 12.71 -9.53 -2.61
C TYR A 94 12.74 -11.03 -2.37
N GLU A 95 12.70 -11.48 -1.11
CA GLU A 95 12.62 -12.91 -0.77
C GLU A 95 11.37 -13.56 -1.38
N LYS A 96 10.23 -12.88 -1.32
CA LYS A 96 8.96 -13.39 -1.83
C LYS A 96 8.94 -13.49 -3.35
N ILE A 97 9.46 -12.50 -4.07
CA ILE A 97 9.47 -12.50 -5.54
C ILE A 97 10.57 -13.40 -6.13
N ASN A 98 11.70 -13.53 -5.45
CA ASN A 98 12.83 -14.32 -5.94
C ASN A 98 12.86 -15.74 -5.35
N GLY A 99 11.96 -16.09 -4.43
CA GLY A 99 11.81 -17.45 -3.90
C GLY A 99 13.08 -17.97 -3.24
N ASN A 100 13.73 -17.13 -2.42
CA ASN A 100 15.04 -17.40 -1.82
C ASN A 100 16.18 -17.67 -2.82
N ARG A 101 15.94 -17.50 -4.13
CA ARG A 101 16.97 -17.46 -5.18
C ARG A 101 17.64 -16.09 -5.15
N GLY A 102 18.32 -15.79 -4.05
CA GLY A 102 19.42 -14.84 -4.11
C GLY A 102 20.36 -15.29 -5.23
N VAL A 103 21.11 -14.38 -5.85
CA VAL A 103 22.14 -14.79 -6.82
C VAL A 103 23.18 -15.61 -6.03
N GLU A 104 23.02 -16.94 -6.04
CA GLU A 104 23.78 -17.88 -5.19
C GLU A 104 25.30 -17.75 -5.40
N ASN A 105 25.70 -17.24 -6.56
CA ASN A 105 27.11 -17.08 -6.95
C ASN A 105 27.53 -15.61 -7.15
N PHE A 106 26.83 -14.64 -6.55
CA PHE A 106 27.21 -13.24 -6.70
C PHE A 106 28.52 -12.93 -5.94
N PRO A 107 29.59 -12.48 -6.63
CA PRO A 107 30.89 -12.23 -6.00
C PRO A 107 30.89 -10.90 -5.24
N LYS A 108 30.11 -10.83 -4.15
CA LYS A 108 29.90 -9.63 -3.32
C LYS A 108 31.20 -9.06 -2.76
N THR A 109 32.13 -9.92 -2.36
CA THR A 109 33.42 -9.54 -1.79
C THR A 109 34.35 -8.92 -2.83
N LEU A 110 34.27 -9.38 -4.08
CA LEU A 110 35.04 -8.83 -5.20
C LEU A 110 34.57 -7.42 -5.56
N ILE A 111 33.26 -7.17 -5.57
CA ILE A 111 32.71 -5.85 -5.95
C ILE A 111 32.77 -4.87 -4.78
N TRP A 112 32.29 -5.28 -3.61
CA TRP A 112 32.07 -4.37 -2.50
C TRP A 112 33.25 -4.32 -1.52
N GLY A 113 34.05 -5.39 -1.44
CA GLY A 113 35.16 -5.52 -0.49
C GLY A 113 36.46 -4.83 -0.90
N ILE A 114 36.57 -4.36 -2.15
CA ILE A 114 37.73 -3.60 -2.62
C ILE A 114 37.47 -2.10 -2.42
N ASP A 115 38.46 -1.35 -1.96
CA ASP A 115 38.35 0.11 -1.81
C ASP A 115 38.61 0.82 -3.16
N ILE A 116 37.60 0.82 -4.02
CA ILE A 116 37.58 1.50 -5.32
C ILE A 116 36.38 2.46 -5.40
N PRO A 117 36.43 3.48 -6.27
CA PRO A 117 35.32 4.41 -6.44
C PRO A 117 34.01 3.70 -6.76
N TYR A 118 32.91 4.18 -6.16
CA TYR A 118 31.59 3.56 -6.26
C TYR A 118 31.11 3.38 -7.72
N LYS A 119 31.47 4.33 -8.60
CA LYS A 119 31.16 4.23 -10.04
C LYS A 119 31.74 2.98 -10.69
N VAL A 120 32.95 2.58 -10.30
CA VAL A 120 33.61 1.37 -10.81
C VAL A 120 32.93 0.12 -10.22
N LYS A 121 32.55 0.14 -8.94
CA LYS A 121 31.79 -0.96 -8.31
C LYS A 121 30.47 -1.21 -9.02
N ILE A 122 29.70 -0.15 -9.32
CA ILE A 122 28.45 -0.26 -10.09
C ILE A 122 28.73 -0.82 -11.49
N PHE A 123 29.75 -0.31 -12.19
CA PHE A 123 30.08 -0.77 -13.53
C PHE A 123 30.41 -2.27 -13.57
N VAL A 124 31.24 -2.74 -12.64
CA VAL A 124 31.56 -4.17 -12.51
C VAL A 124 30.32 -4.99 -12.12
N TRP A 125 29.47 -4.47 -11.22
CA TRP A 125 28.21 -5.12 -10.85
C TRP A 125 27.30 -5.37 -12.06
N VAL A 126 27.06 -4.35 -12.89
CA VAL A 126 26.24 -4.45 -14.10
C VAL A 126 26.84 -5.45 -15.10
N LEU A 127 28.16 -5.41 -15.33
CA LEU A 127 28.84 -6.35 -16.21
C LEU A 127 28.69 -7.81 -15.77
N ILE A 128 28.78 -8.07 -14.46
CA ILE A 128 28.59 -9.42 -13.92
C ILE A 128 27.11 -9.84 -14.06
N TRP A 129 26.18 -8.94 -13.78
CA TRP A 129 24.74 -9.19 -13.89
C TRP A 129 24.34 -9.57 -15.33
N GLU A 130 24.78 -8.80 -16.34
CA GLU A 130 24.53 -9.11 -17.75
C GLU A 130 25.11 -10.46 -18.17
N ARG A 131 26.32 -10.81 -17.72
CA ARG A 131 26.93 -12.11 -18.02
C ARG A 131 26.20 -13.28 -17.36
N THR A 132 25.72 -13.12 -16.13
CA THR A 132 24.96 -14.18 -15.44
C THR A 132 23.58 -14.43 -16.05
N HIS A 133 22.98 -13.41 -16.69
CA HIS A 133 21.69 -13.57 -17.35
C HIS A 133 21.78 -14.36 -18.67
N LEU A 134 22.94 -14.30 -19.36
CA LEU A 134 23.18 -15.03 -20.61
C LEU A 134 23.55 -16.51 -20.41
N LEU A 135 24.05 -16.91 -19.24
CA LEU A 135 24.47 -18.29 -18.95
C LEU A 135 23.35 -19.18 -18.37
N LEU A 136 22.13 -18.67 -18.23
CA LEU A 136 20.95 -19.39 -17.72
C LEU A 136 19.92 -19.72 -18.83
N ILE A 137 20.26 -19.48 -20.10
CA ILE A 137 19.40 -19.70 -21.28
C ILE A 137 19.93 -20.83 -22.20
N ASP A 138 21.09 -21.42 -21.90
CA ASP A 138 21.62 -22.62 -22.61
C ASP A 138 21.30 -23.92 -21.87
#